data_AF-A0A957ACL0-F1
#
_entry.id   AF-A0A957ACL0-F1
#
_cell.length_a   1.000
_cell.length_b   1.000
_cell.length_c   1.000
_cell.angle_alpha   90.00
_cell.angle_beta   90.00
_cell.angle_gamma   90.00
#
_symmetry.space_group_name_H-M   'P 1'
#
loop_
_entity.id
_entity.type
_entity.pdbx_description
1 polymer ?
#
loop_
_entity_poly.entity_id
_entity_poly.type
_entity_poly.pdbx_seq_one_letter_code
_entity_poly.pdbx_strand_id
1 'polypeptide(L)' 'FDVSYPQLLDEDGEVSNGYRVGLGLPITFILDPAGVILRVHVGPLDLAQMRALQAELSG' A
#
# COMPACT_ATOMS: atom_id res chain seq x y z
N PHE A 1 21.01 -1.59 -1.16
CA PHE A 1 19.89 -1.78 -2.10
C PHE A 1 19.41 -3.23 -2.02
N ASP A 2 19.03 -3.70 -0.82
CA ASP A 2 18.69 -5.10 -0.62
C ASP A 2 17.26 -5.18 -0.07
N VAL A 3 16.30 -5.11 -0.99
CA VAL A 3 14.87 -5.29 -0.71
C VAL A 3 14.47 -6.65 -1.26
N SER A 4 13.89 -7.49 -0.41
CA SER A 4 13.52 -8.88 -0.72
C SER A 4 12.16 -9.03 -1.42
N TYR A 5 11.57 -7.93 -1.86
CA TYR A 5 10.23 -7.89 -2.44
C TYR A 5 10.21 -7.13 -3.76
N PRO A 6 9.28 -7.45 -4.69
CA PRO A 6 9.21 -6.83 -5.99
C PRO A 6 9.10 -5.30 -5.90
N GLN A 7 9.90 -4.62 -6.71
CA GLN A 7 9.78 -3.18 -6.94
C GLN A 7 9.29 -2.99 -8.37
N LEU A 8 8.31 -2.11 -8.55
CA LEU A 8 7.81 -1.70 -9.86
C LEU A 8 8.03 -0.20 -10.02
N LEU A 9 8.08 0.27 -11.26
CA LEU A 9 8.25 1.68 -11.60
C LEU A 9 7.04 2.16 -12.41
N ASP A 10 6.35 3.15 -11.89
CA ASP A 10 5.22 3.83 -12.53
C ASP A 10 5.73 5.09 -13.24
N GLU A 11 6.43 4.90 -14.38
CA GLU A 11 7.14 5.98 -15.09
C GLU A 11 6.21 7.11 -15.55
N ASP A 12 5.04 6.74 -16.07
CA ASP A 12 4.04 7.68 -16.61
C ASP A 12 3.01 8.12 -15.56
N GLY A 13 3.08 7.58 -14.35
CA GLY A 13 2.13 7.90 -13.27
C GLY A 13 0.73 7.30 -13.45
N GLU A 14 0.51 6.39 -14.40
CA GLU A 14 -0.80 5.80 -14.68
C GLU A 14 -1.38 5.09 -13.45
N VAL A 15 -0.55 4.34 -12.73
CA VAL A 15 -0.98 3.62 -11.52
C VAL A 15 -1.29 4.62 -10.41
N SER A 16 -0.37 5.55 -10.14
CA SER A 16 -0.52 6.56 -9.08
C SER A 16 -1.75 7.46 -9.31
N ASN A 17 -2.03 7.82 -10.57
CA ASN A 17 -3.21 8.58 -10.96
C ASN A 17 -4.49 7.74 -10.82
N GLY A 18 -4.48 6.48 -11.28
CA GLY A 18 -5.61 5.56 -11.15
C GLY A 18 -6.03 5.33 -9.70
N TYR A 19 -5.05 5.26 -8.78
CA TYR A 19 -5.26 5.14 -7.34
C TYR A 19 -5.48 6.48 -6.61
N ARG A 20 -5.49 7.61 -7.35
CA ARG A 20 -5.70 8.96 -6.81
C ARG A 20 -4.72 9.33 -5.68
N VAL A 21 -3.44 8.99 -5.84
CA VAL A 21 -2.36 9.23 -4.87
C VAL A 21 -2.05 10.73 -4.64
N GLY A 22 -2.76 11.65 -5.31
CA GLY A 22 -2.56 13.10 -5.19
C GLY A 22 -2.79 13.73 -3.81
N LEU A 23 -3.23 12.96 -2.80
CA LEU A 23 -3.41 13.44 -1.42
C LEU A 23 -2.11 13.49 -0.59
N GLY A 24 -1.01 12.92 -1.11
CA GLY A 24 0.31 12.95 -0.48
C GLY A 24 0.96 11.58 -0.36
N LEU A 25 2.29 11.57 -0.19
CA LEU A 25 3.12 10.37 -0.03
C LEU A 25 3.77 10.33 1.37
N PRO A 26 4.07 9.13 1.91
CA PRO A 26 3.76 7.82 1.34
C PRO A 26 2.29 7.43 1.54
N ILE A 27 1.81 6.51 0.69
CA ILE A 27 0.47 5.91 0.79
C ILE A 27 0.58 4.40 0.60
N THR A 28 -0.19 3.64 1.37
CA THR A 28 -0.21 2.17 1.32
C THR A 28 -1.65 1.69 1.14
N PHE A 29 -1.88 0.88 0.12
CA PHE A 29 -3.15 0.20 -0.13
C PHE A 29 -3.04 -1.25 0.32
N ILE A 30 -4.04 -1.72 1.07
CA ILE A 30 -4.14 -3.12 1.49
C ILE A 30 -5.30 -3.76 0.74
N LEU A 31 -5.02 -4.84 0.02
CA LEU A 31 -5.97 -5.54 -0.84
C LEU A 31 -6.24 -6.95 -0.30
N ASP A 32 -7.43 -7.47 -0.56
CA ASP A 32 -7.75 -8.88 -0.39
C ASP A 32 -7.29 -9.75 -1.58
N PRO A 33 -7.40 -11.09 -1.52
CA PRO A 33 -7.04 -11.96 -2.64
C PRO A 33 -7.89 -11.80 -3.91
N ALA A 34 -9.08 -11.19 -3.80
CA ALA A 34 -9.94 -10.87 -4.93
C ALA A 34 -9.59 -9.52 -5.59
N GLY A 35 -8.61 -8.78 -5.04
CA GLY A 35 -8.16 -7.49 -5.54
C GLY A 35 -9.01 -6.32 -5.04
N VAL A 36 -9.83 -6.52 -3.99
CA VAL A 36 -10.63 -5.45 -3.38
C VAL A 36 -9.77 -4.69 -2.37
N ILE A 37 -9.80 -3.36 -2.43
CA ILE A 37 -9.12 -2.52 -1.43
C ILE A 37 -9.88 -2.62 -0.11
N LEU A 38 -9.24 -3.23 0.89
CA LEU A 38 -9.76 -3.32 2.26
C LEU A 38 -9.48 -2.03 3.03
N ARG A 39 -8.32 -1.41 2.79
CA ARG A 39 -7.91 -0.19 3.51
C ARG A 39 -6.91 0.66 2.73
N VAL A 40 -6.92 1.96 3.02
CA VAL A 40 -5.93 2.94 2.56
C VAL A 40 -5.29 3.59 3.80
N HIS A 41 -3.96 3.57 3.88
CA HIS A 41 -3.18 4.23 4.93
C HIS A 41 -2.35 5.36 4.31
N VAL A 42 -2.50 6.58 4.85
CA VAL A 42 -1.77 7.77 4.38
C VAL A 42 -0.72 8.15 5.42
N GLY A 43 0.49 8.40 4.95
CA GLY A 43 1.64 8.71 5.79
C GLY A 43 2.48 7.47 6.14
N PRO A 44 3.56 7.66 6.94
CA PRO A 44 4.46 6.58 7.30
C PRO A 44 3.73 5.42 7.97
N LEU A 45 4.19 4.21 7.69
CA LEU A 45 3.69 2.98 8.29
C LEU A 45 4.88 2.20 8.84
N ASP A 46 4.90 1.97 10.15
CA ASP A 46 5.92 1.16 10.80
C ASP A 46 5.53 -0.32 10.90
N LEU A 47 6.48 -1.16 11.33
CA LEU A 47 6.28 -2.60 11.43
C LEU A 47 5.18 -3.00 12.43
N ALA A 48 5.04 -2.27 13.54
CA ALA A 48 4.03 -2.58 14.55
C ALA A 48 2.63 -2.31 13.98
N GLN A 49 2.47 -1.18 13.28
CA GLN A 49 1.24 -0.81 12.58
C GLN A 49 0.91 -1.80 11.46
N MET A 50 1.91 -2.23 10.66
CA MET A 50 1.71 -3.26 9.64
C MET A 50 1.19 -4.57 10.23
N ARG A 51 1.77 -5.03 11.34
CA ARG A 51 1.34 -6.28 12.01
C ARG A 51 -0.07 -6.17 12.57
N ALA A 52 -0.42 -5.01 13.15
CA ALA A 52 -1.77 -4.77 13.63
C ALA A 52 -2.79 -4.81 12.49
N LEU A 53 -2.48 -4.18 11.35
CA LEU A 53 -3.31 -4.22 10.15
C LEU A 53 -3.49 -5.65 9.62
N GLN A 54 -2.42 -6.45 9.59
CA GLN A 54 -2.51 -7.85 9.17
C GLN A 54 -3.41 -8.67 10.10
N ALA A 55 -3.31 -8.48 11.42
CA ALA A 55 -4.13 -9.18 12.40
C ALA A 55 -5.61 -8.79 12.29
N GLU A 56 -5.92 -7.51 12.12
CA GLU A 56 -7.28 -7.00 11.94
C GLU A 56 -7.96 -7.59 10.70
N LEU A 57 -7.21 -7.73 9.60
CA LEU A 57 -7.75 -8.18 8.30
C LEU A 57 -7.76 -9.71 8.13
N SER A 58 -7.11 -10.45 9.03
CA SER A 58 -7.09 -11.93 9.01
C SER A 58 -8.10 -12.57 9.96
N GLY A 59 -8.79 -11.77 10.78
CA GLY A 59 -9.82 -12.20 11.73
C GLY A 59 -11.22 -12.06 11.15
#